data_AF-A0AAV6UZE3-F1
#
_entry.id   AF-A0AAV6UZE3-F1
#
_cell.length_a   1.000
_cell.length_b   1.000
_cell.length_c   1.000
_cell.angle_alpha   90.00
_cell.angle_beta   90.00
_cell.angle_gamma   90.00
#
_symmetry.space_group_name_H-M   'P 1'
#
loop_
_entity.id
_entity.type
_entity.pdbx_description
1 polymer ?
#
loop_
_entity_poly.entity_id
_entity_poly.type
_entity_poly.pdbx_seq_one_letter_code
_entity_poly.pdbx_strand_id
1 'polypeptide(L)'
;MEKESLHLCMSLFQNSSKVESFARIFVDNIRDTGEFSNQGAEDFDDVINSLVQAQSVHEGHPYSAMAKALQLALSSSIAELIIAENEDEDVGQKTAAITDALKNAQMQAFGEINEEFIGEIVFLVELFSSATFNNIGSFSGGNIRESLVEILRNG
;
A
#
# COMPACT_ATOMS: atom_id res chain seq x y z
N MET A 1 13.72 -6.84 36.20
CA MET A 1 13.13 -7.54 35.05
C MET A 1 12.50 -6.46 34.21
N GLU A 2 13.24 -6.05 33.19
CA GLU A 2 12.90 -4.95 32.30
C GLU A 2 11.53 -5.24 31.68
N LYS A 3 10.62 -4.27 31.75
CA LYS A 3 9.47 -4.26 30.88
C LYS A 3 10.01 -3.97 29.48
N GLU A 4 10.43 -4.99 28.76
CA GLU A 4 10.16 -5.03 27.33
C GLU A 4 8.63 -5.07 27.20
N SER A 5 8.03 -3.89 27.39
CA SER A 5 6.73 -3.60 26.83
C SER A 5 6.99 -3.68 25.34
N LEU A 6 6.77 -4.86 24.77
CA LEU A 6 6.54 -5.03 23.35
C LEU A 6 5.60 -3.90 22.97
N HIS A 7 6.15 -2.84 22.40
CA HIS A 7 5.40 -1.93 21.56
C HIS A 7 5.02 -2.81 20.36
N LEU A 8 4.01 -3.66 20.56
CA LEU A 8 3.17 -4.08 19.47
C LEU A 8 2.60 -2.76 18.99
N CYS A 9 3.24 -2.19 17.98
CA CYS A 9 2.91 -0.90 17.43
C CYS A 9 1.38 -0.85 17.26
N MET A 10 0.72 0.05 17.98
CA MET A 10 -0.73 0.13 17.93
C MET A 10 -1.13 0.37 16.48
N SER A 11 -1.86 -0.57 15.91
CA SER A 11 -2.29 -0.44 14.52
C SER A 11 -3.24 0.75 14.38
N LEU A 12 -3.19 1.44 13.25
CA LEU A 12 -4.11 2.54 12.92
C LEU A 12 -5.58 2.11 13.07
N PHE A 13 -5.86 0.84 12.75
CA PHE A 13 -7.18 0.23 12.82
C PHE A 13 -7.58 -0.24 14.23
N GLN A 14 -6.88 0.13 15.30
CA GLN A 14 -7.34 -0.14 16.67
C GLN A 14 -8.42 0.86 17.14
N ASN A 15 -8.52 2.04 16.52
CA ASN A 15 -9.48 3.07 16.87
C ASN A 15 -10.27 3.54 15.64
N SER A 16 -11.52 3.08 15.53
CA SER A 16 -12.39 3.34 14.37
C SER A 16 -12.63 4.83 14.11
N SER A 17 -12.87 5.63 15.15
CA SER A 17 -13.12 7.06 14.96
C SER A 17 -11.88 7.82 14.46
N LYS A 18 -10.69 7.41 14.93
CA LYS A 18 -9.42 8.00 14.46
C LYS A 18 -9.06 7.54 13.05
N VAL A 19 -9.34 6.28 12.69
CA VAL A 19 -9.01 5.78 11.34
C VAL A 19 -9.86 6.44 10.25
N GLU A 20 -11.14 6.75 10.53
CA GLU A 20 -11.99 7.53 9.63
C GLU A 20 -11.43 8.95 9.39
N SER A 21 -10.94 9.58 10.47
CA SER A 21 -10.33 10.91 10.38
C SER A 21 -9.02 10.87 9.58
N PHE A 22 -8.20 9.85 9.84
CA PHE A 22 -6.99 9.57 9.08
C PHE A 22 -7.27 9.37 7.59
N ALA A 23 -8.29 8.57 7.24
CA ALA A 23 -8.63 8.28 5.86
C ALA A 23 -8.96 9.55 5.07
N ARG A 24 -9.82 10.40 5.62
CA ARG A 24 -10.19 11.67 4.97
C ARG A 24 -8.98 12.57 4.78
N ILE A 25 -8.18 12.78 5.82
CA ILE A 25 -7.01 13.66 5.78
C ILE A 25 -5.97 13.14 4.80
N PHE A 26 -5.75 11.83 4.77
CA PHE A 26 -4.79 11.21 3.87
C PHE A 26 -5.17 11.47 2.40
N VAL A 27 -6.43 11.23 2.02
CA VAL A 27 -6.89 11.44 0.64
C VAL A 27 -6.85 12.92 0.27
N ASP A 28 -7.23 13.83 1.17
CA ASP A 28 -7.11 15.27 0.96
C ASP A 28 -5.64 15.67 0.71
N ASN A 29 -4.71 15.16 1.52
CA ASN A 29 -3.28 15.40 1.34
C ASN A 29 -2.77 14.85 -0.02
N ILE A 30 -3.23 13.68 -0.45
CA ILE A 30 -2.84 13.11 -1.76
C ILE A 30 -3.30 14.02 -2.90
N ARG A 31 -4.56 14.50 -2.86
CA ARG A 31 -5.09 15.44 -3.86
C ARG A 31 -4.28 16.74 -3.91
N ASP A 32 -3.84 17.23 -2.76
CA ASP A 32 -3.06 18.46 -2.63
C ASP A 32 -1.61 18.34 -3.12
N THR A 33 -1.05 17.12 -3.21
CA THR A 33 0.33 16.93 -3.69
C THR A 33 0.50 17.30 -5.17
N GLY A 34 -0.54 17.11 -6.00
CA GLY A 34 -0.45 17.26 -7.45
C GLY A 34 0.35 16.16 -8.17
N GLU A 35 0.85 15.16 -7.45
CA GLU A 35 1.67 14.05 -7.99
C GLU A 35 0.82 12.89 -8.55
N PHE A 36 -0.47 12.90 -8.23
CA PHE A 36 -1.44 11.89 -8.64
C PHE A 36 -2.51 12.49 -9.53
N SER A 37 -2.97 11.71 -10.50
CA SER A 37 -4.15 12.06 -11.27
C SER A 37 -5.39 12.10 -10.36
N ASN A 38 -6.47 12.75 -10.81
CA ASN A 38 -7.73 12.71 -10.08
C ASN A 38 -8.22 11.27 -9.88
N GLN A 39 -8.03 10.41 -10.89
CA GLN A 39 -8.38 9.00 -10.79
C GLN A 39 -7.50 8.27 -9.77
N GLY A 40 -6.19 8.49 -9.79
CA GLY A 40 -5.28 7.89 -8.81
C GLY A 40 -5.65 8.29 -7.37
N ALA A 41 -6.00 9.56 -7.15
CA ALA A 41 -6.49 10.00 -5.85
C ALA A 41 -7.84 9.36 -5.45
N GLU A 42 -8.74 9.11 -6.40
CA GLU A 42 -9.98 8.34 -6.17
C GLU A 42 -9.69 6.87 -5.82
N ASP A 43 -8.70 6.24 -6.46
CA ASP A 43 -8.33 4.85 -6.17
C ASP A 43 -7.80 4.69 -4.74
N PHE A 44 -7.03 5.66 -4.23
CA PHE A 44 -6.62 5.69 -2.82
C PHE A 44 -7.82 5.85 -1.87
N ASP A 45 -8.80 6.69 -2.24
CA ASP A 45 -10.03 6.91 -1.47
C ASP A 45 -10.87 5.63 -1.38
N ASP A 46 -11.04 4.92 -2.49
CA ASP A 46 -11.81 3.69 -2.57
C ASP A 46 -11.21 2.55 -1.73
N VAL A 47 -9.89 2.37 -1.81
CA VAL A 47 -9.15 1.36 -1.03
C VAL A 47 -9.26 1.66 0.47
N ILE A 48 -8.96 2.88 0.89
CA ILE A 48 -8.93 3.21 2.32
C ILE A 48 -10.33 3.12 2.91
N ASN A 49 -11.36 3.60 2.21
CA ASN A 49 -12.74 3.51 2.67
C ASN A 49 -13.23 2.06 2.72
N SER A 50 -12.82 1.20 1.80
CA SER A 50 -13.13 -0.23 1.85
C SER A 50 -12.56 -0.90 3.10
N LEU A 51 -11.33 -0.55 3.49
CA LEU A 51 -10.68 -1.12 4.69
C LEU A 51 -11.25 -0.54 5.99
N VAL A 52 -11.59 0.75 6.00
CA VAL A 52 -12.31 1.38 7.13
C VAL A 52 -13.69 0.73 7.31
N GLN A 53 -14.43 0.46 6.24
CA GLN A 53 -15.69 -0.27 6.30
C GLN A 53 -15.49 -1.73 6.76
N ALA A 54 -14.45 -2.41 6.30
CA ALA A 54 -14.15 -3.76 6.76
C ALA A 54 -13.86 -3.82 8.27
N GLN A 55 -13.26 -2.77 8.83
CA GLN A 55 -13.07 -2.62 10.27
C GLN A 55 -14.40 -2.47 11.02
N SER A 56 -15.35 -1.69 10.49
CA SER A 56 -16.61 -1.38 11.17
C SER A 56 -17.60 -2.55 11.26
N VAL A 57 -17.45 -3.56 10.40
CA VAL A 57 -18.25 -4.80 10.41
C VAL A 57 -17.97 -5.67 11.65
N HIS A 58 -16.85 -5.48 12.34
CA HIS A 58 -16.59 -6.13 13.63
C HIS A 58 -17.06 -5.24 14.79
N GLU A 59 -18.29 -5.47 15.25
CA GLU A 59 -18.80 -4.86 16.49
C GLU A 59 -18.04 -5.43 17.70
N GLY A 60 -17.20 -4.59 18.32
CA GLY A 60 -16.52 -4.90 19.58
C GLY A 60 -15.04 -5.16 19.43
N HIS A 61 -14.26 -4.07 19.35
CA HIS A 61 -12.80 -4.02 19.31
C HIS A 61 -12.17 -4.91 18.23
N PRO A 62 -11.63 -4.34 17.13
CA PRO A 62 -10.86 -5.14 16.20
C PRO A 62 -9.75 -5.85 16.97
N TYR A 63 -9.81 -7.18 17.01
CA TYR A 63 -8.77 -7.99 17.63
C TYR A 63 -7.42 -7.54 17.07
N SER A 64 -6.38 -7.47 17.89
CA SER A 64 -5.05 -6.95 17.48
C SER A 64 -4.54 -7.55 16.17
N ALA A 65 -4.86 -8.82 15.91
CA ALA A 65 -4.59 -9.51 14.65
C ALA A 65 -5.37 -8.96 13.44
N MET A 66 -6.67 -8.66 13.60
CA MET A 66 -7.50 -8.06 12.55
C MET A 66 -7.02 -6.65 12.21
N ALA A 67 -6.75 -5.81 13.23
CA ALA A 67 -6.23 -4.46 13.01
C ALA A 67 -4.88 -4.51 12.26
N LYS A 68 -3.98 -5.41 12.66
CA LYS A 68 -2.70 -5.62 11.97
C LYS A 68 -2.89 -6.11 10.53
N ALA A 69 -3.82 -7.04 10.29
CA ALA A 69 -4.12 -7.52 8.94
C ALA A 69 -4.67 -6.41 8.04
N LEU A 70 -5.57 -5.56 8.54
CA LEU A 70 -6.08 -4.41 7.79
C LEU A 70 -4.98 -3.40 7.48
N GLN A 71 -4.07 -3.15 8.43
CA GLN A 71 -2.93 -2.28 8.20
C GLN A 71 -1.97 -2.83 7.14
N LEU A 72 -1.67 -4.13 7.18
CA LEU A 72 -0.85 -4.79 6.15
C LEU A 72 -1.54 -4.75 4.79
N ALA A 73 -2.84 -4.98 4.73
CA ALA A 73 -3.63 -4.86 3.52
C ALA A 73 -3.56 -3.43 2.96
N LEU A 74 -3.72 -2.41 3.81
CA LEU A 74 -3.57 -1.01 3.43
C LEU A 74 -2.17 -0.73 2.89
N SER A 75 -1.11 -1.19 3.57
CA SER A 75 0.27 -1.02 3.12
C SER A 75 0.48 -1.61 1.72
N SER A 76 -0.01 -2.83 1.49
CA SER A 76 0.10 -3.51 0.19
C SER A 76 -0.67 -2.79 -0.90
N SER A 77 -1.91 -2.38 -0.65
CA SER A 77 -2.71 -1.68 -1.66
C SER A 77 -2.14 -0.30 -1.99
N ILE A 78 -1.62 0.44 -1.00
CA ILE A 78 -0.93 1.71 -1.27
C ILE A 78 0.31 1.48 -2.13
N ALA A 79 1.14 0.49 -1.79
CA ALA A 79 2.33 0.18 -2.57
C ALA A 79 1.98 -0.23 -4.01
N GLU A 80 0.92 -1.04 -4.19
CA GLU A 80 0.43 -1.43 -5.51
C GLU A 80 -0.05 -0.23 -6.32
N LEU A 81 -0.85 0.66 -5.72
CA LEU A 81 -1.34 1.87 -6.37
C LEU A 81 -0.20 2.83 -6.75
N ILE A 82 0.84 2.96 -5.93
CA ILE A 82 2.04 3.73 -6.30
C ILE A 82 2.63 3.15 -7.59
N ILE A 83 2.81 1.84 -7.69
CA ILE A 83 3.37 1.21 -8.89
C ILE A 83 2.44 1.36 -10.10
N ALA A 84 1.12 1.20 -9.92
CA ALA A 84 0.14 1.32 -10.98
C ALA A 84 0.04 2.74 -11.55
N GLU A 85 0.06 3.76 -10.69
CA GLU A 85 -0.03 5.18 -11.07
C GLU A 85 1.31 5.77 -11.57
N ASN A 86 2.36 4.96 -11.70
CA ASN A 86 3.67 5.38 -12.20
C ASN A 86 3.81 5.14 -13.71
N GLU A 87 3.09 5.95 -14.50
CA GLU A 87 3.26 5.99 -15.96
C GLU A 87 4.55 6.73 -16.40
N ASP A 88 5.08 7.62 -15.55
CA ASP A 88 6.14 8.60 -15.87
C ASP A 88 7.52 8.31 -15.19
N GLU A 89 7.81 7.04 -14.85
CA GLU A 89 9.09 6.52 -14.33
C GLU A 89 9.61 7.03 -12.95
N ASP A 90 9.06 8.07 -12.31
CA ASP A 90 9.53 8.53 -10.98
C ASP A 90 8.76 7.93 -9.78
N VAL A 91 8.96 6.62 -9.58
CA VAL A 91 8.44 5.89 -8.42
C VAL A 91 8.91 6.50 -7.10
N GLY A 92 10.11 7.08 -7.06
CA GLY A 92 10.69 7.70 -5.88
C GLY A 92 9.91 8.93 -5.44
N GLN A 93 9.60 9.83 -6.38
CA GLN A 93 8.82 11.04 -6.12
C GLN A 93 7.42 10.72 -5.60
N LYS A 94 6.70 9.80 -6.24
CA LYS A 94 5.37 9.38 -5.79
C LYS A 94 5.40 8.73 -4.41
N THR A 95 6.40 7.89 -4.15
CA THR A 95 6.59 7.27 -2.84
C THR A 95 6.83 8.32 -1.75
N ALA A 96 7.66 9.33 -2.02
CA ALA A 96 7.89 10.43 -1.10
C ALA A 96 6.59 11.18 -0.80
N ALA A 97 5.83 11.55 -1.84
CA ALA A 97 4.56 12.27 -1.69
C ALA A 97 3.54 11.49 -0.84
N ILE A 98 3.39 10.18 -1.08
CA ILE A 98 2.50 9.35 -0.26
C ILE A 98 2.98 9.24 1.17
N THR A 99 4.27 8.98 1.39
CA THR A 99 4.78 8.80 2.75
C THR A 99 4.66 10.09 3.57
N ASP A 100 4.84 11.26 2.96
CA ASP A 100 4.62 12.55 3.61
C ASP A 100 3.12 12.80 3.89
N ALA A 101 2.23 12.49 2.94
CA ALA A 101 0.78 12.56 3.13
C ALA A 101 0.31 11.66 4.29
N LEU A 102 0.85 10.44 4.39
CA LEU A 102 0.58 9.48 5.46
C LEU A 102 1.08 9.95 6.81
N LYS A 103 2.31 10.46 6.90
CA LYS A 103 2.87 11.00 8.15
C LYS A 103 2.05 12.17 8.66
N ASN A 104 1.67 13.08 7.75
CA ASN A 104 0.84 14.22 8.07
C ASN A 104 -0.55 13.78 8.57
N ALA A 105 -1.22 12.88 7.86
CA ALA A 105 -2.52 12.36 8.27
C ALA A 105 -2.47 11.63 9.62
N GLN A 106 -1.41 10.86 9.87
CA GLN A 106 -1.23 10.18 11.15
C GLN A 106 -1.01 11.16 12.31
N MET A 107 -0.16 12.16 12.11
CA MET A 107 0.09 13.19 13.10
C MET A 107 -1.21 13.94 13.46
N GLN A 108 -2.04 14.26 12.47
CA GLN A 108 -3.30 14.96 12.71
C GLN A 108 -4.37 14.08 13.39
N ALA A 109 -4.51 12.82 12.98
CA ALA A 109 -5.57 11.93 13.48
C ALA A 109 -5.22 11.22 14.79
N PHE A 110 -3.96 10.78 14.93
CA PHE A 110 -3.51 9.98 16.07
C PHE A 110 -2.67 10.78 17.07
N GLY A 111 -1.98 11.83 16.61
CA GLY A 111 -1.02 12.61 17.41
C GLY A 111 0.39 12.01 17.44
N GLU A 112 0.61 10.92 16.69
CA GLU A 112 1.87 10.20 16.59
C GLU A 112 2.00 9.60 15.18
N ILE A 113 3.24 9.32 14.77
CA ILE A 113 3.55 8.67 13.49
C ILE A 113 3.95 7.23 13.77
N ASN A 114 3.31 6.29 13.08
CA ASN A 114 3.71 4.90 13.05
C ASN A 114 4.78 4.68 11.97
N GLU A 115 6.05 4.79 12.35
CA GLU A 115 7.19 4.63 11.42
C GLU A 115 7.32 3.18 10.89
N GLU A 116 6.85 2.17 11.64
CA GLU A 116 6.82 0.77 11.16
C GLU A 116 5.87 0.65 9.96
N PHE A 117 4.69 1.27 10.03
CA PHE A 117 3.73 1.29 8.93
C PHE A 117 4.26 2.00 7.68
N ILE A 118 4.95 3.13 7.85
CA ILE A 118 5.60 3.83 6.74
C ILE A 118 6.70 2.96 6.11
N GLY A 119 7.55 2.35 6.94
CA GLY A 119 8.61 1.46 6.48
C GLY A 119 8.11 0.25 5.68
N GLU A 120 6.98 -0.34 6.10
CA GLU A 120 6.35 -1.45 5.38
C GLU A 120 5.92 -1.04 3.96
N ILE A 121 5.38 0.18 3.78
CA ILE A 121 4.99 0.68 2.46
C ILE A 121 6.20 0.85 1.56
N VAL A 122 7.26 1.50 2.05
CA VAL A 122 8.50 1.70 1.28
C VAL A 122 9.09 0.35 0.87
N PHE A 123 9.15 -0.60 1.80
CA PHE A 123 9.61 -1.96 1.52
C PHE A 123 8.77 -2.66 0.43
N LEU A 124 7.43 -2.55 0.50
CA LEU A 124 6.55 -3.16 -0.48
C LEU A 124 6.65 -2.50 -1.86
N VAL A 125 6.86 -1.17 -1.92
CA VAL A 125 7.12 -0.47 -3.19
C VAL A 125 8.43 -0.96 -3.81
N GLU A 126 9.51 -1.08 -3.03
CA GLU A 126 10.79 -1.64 -3.49
C GLU A 126 10.63 -3.09 -3.99
N LEU A 127 9.84 -3.88 -3.29
CA LEU A 127 9.53 -5.26 -3.68
C LEU A 127 8.75 -5.32 -5.00
N PHE A 128 7.68 -4.54 -5.14
CA PHE A 128 6.80 -4.56 -6.30
C PHE A 128 7.44 -3.94 -7.54
N SER A 129 8.22 -2.87 -7.37
CA SER A 129 9.05 -2.32 -8.45
C SER A 129 10.06 -3.34 -8.95
N SER A 130 10.79 -4.02 -8.06
CA SER A 130 11.72 -5.10 -8.42
C SER A 130 11.03 -6.29 -9.11
N ALA A 131 9.85 -6.68 -8.64
CA ALA A 131 9.06 -7.75 -9.24
C ALA A 131 8.55 -7.38 -10.66
N THR A 132 8.24 -6.11 -10.88
CA THR A 132 7.84 -5.58 -12.20
C THR A 132 8.99 -5.67 -13.20
N PHE A 133 10.24 -5.38 -12.78
CA PHE A 133 11.42 -5.55 -13.63
C PHE A 133 11.71 -7.02 -13.98
N ASN A 134 11.46 -7.97 -13.08
CA ASN A 134 11.62 -9.40 -13.36
C ASN A 134 10.60 -9.96 -14.38
N ASN A 135 9.49 -9.26 -14.63
CA ASN A 135 8.52 -9.61 -15.68
C ASN A 135 8.85 -9.00 -17.06
N ILE A 136 9.79 -8.06 -17.15
CA ILE A 136 10.17 -7.36 -18.40
C ILE A 136 11.48 -7.93 -18.99
N GLY A 137 11.99 -9.05 -18.47
CA GLY A 137 13.20 -9.73 -18.96
C GLY A 137 12.99 -10.90 -19.93
N SER A 138 11.75 -11.26 -20.31
CA SER A 138 11.53 -12.48 -21.12
C SER A 138 10.39 -12.40 -22.14
N PHE A 139 10.36 -11.36 -22.97
CA PHE A 139 9.70 -11.47 -24.28
C PHE A 139 10.50 -10.68 -25.34
N SER A 140 11.75 -11.10 -25.57
CA SER A 140 12.40 -10.86 -26.86
C SER A 140 11.76 -11.82 -27.88
N GLY A 141 11.13 -11.25 -28.90
CA GLY A 141 10.27 -11.94 -29.85
C GLY A 141 10.96 -13.09 -30.60
N GLY A 142 10.55 -14.32 -30.26
CA GLY A 142 10.84 -15.54 -31.00
C GLY A 142 9.58 -16.37 -31.07
N ASN A 143 9.16 -16.76 -32.28
CA ASN A 143 7.90 -17.43 -32.56
C ASN A 143 7.73 -18.75 -31.77
N ILE A 144 7.08 -18.68 -30.61
CA ILE A 144 6.71 -19.80 -29.72
C ILE A 144 5.91 -20.92 -30.39
N ARG A 145 5.38 -20.71 -31.60
CA ARG A 145 4.58 -21.72 -32.30
C ARG A 145 5.42 -22.77 -33.03
N GLU A 146 6.66 -22.47 -33.42
CA GLU A 146 7.53 -23.46 -34.10
C GLU A 146 8.22 -24.38 -33.08
N SER A 147 8.67 -23.86 -31.94
CA SER A 147 9.38 -24.66 -30.91
C SER A 147 8.50 -25.73 -30.25
N LEU A 148 7.19 -25.51 -30.12
CA LEU A 148 6.28 -26.50 -29.54
C LEU A 148 6.04 -27.69 -30.49
N VAL A 149 6.06 -27.47 -31.80
CA VAL A 149 5.85 -28.55 -32.79
C VAL A 149 7.07 -29.47 -32.87
N GLU A 150 8.28 -28.94 -32.68
CA GLU A 150 9.52 -29.73 -32.73
C GLU A 150 9.72 -30.60 -31.47
N ILE A 151 9.35 -30.07 -30.30
CA ILE A 151 9.38 -30.82 -29.03
C ILE A 151 8.39 -31.99 -29.05
N LEU A 152 7.20 -31.80 -29.63
CA LEU A 152 6.19 -32.87 -29.73
C LEU A 152 6.50 -33.90 -30.84
N ARG A 153 7.43 -33.60 -31.76
CA ARG A 153 7.83 -34.52 -32.83
C ARG A 153 8.99 -35.44 -32.42
N ASN A 154 9.82 -35.01 -31.47
CA ASN A 154 11.04 -35.73 -31.06
C ASN A 154 10.95 -36.38 -29.66
N GLY A 155 9.75 -36.43 -29.07
CA GLY A 155 9.46 -37.13 -27.81
C GLY A 155 8.80 -38.50 -28.02
#